data_AF-A0A0B4E1S8-F1
#
_entry.id   AF-A0A0B4E1S8-F1
#
_cell.length_a   1.000
_cell.length_b   1.000
_cell.length_c   1.000
_cell.angle_alpha   90.00
_cell.angle_beta   90.00
_cell.angle_gamma   90.00
#
_symmetry.space_group_name_H-M   'P 1'
#
loop_
_entity.id
_entity.type
_entity.pdbx_description
1 polymer ?
#
loop_
_entity_poly.entity_id
_entity_poly.type
_entity_poly.pdbx_seq_one_letter_code
_entity_poly.pdbx_strand_id
1 'polypeptide(L)' 'TDPRGFGHICISVPDIVAACERFEALGCDFQKRLTDGRMKSLAFIKDPDAYWVEIIQPAPL' A
#
# COMPACT_ATOMS: atom_id res chain seq x y z
N THR A 1 17.53 -5.25 18.47
CA THR A 1 17.07 -5.22 17.07
C THR A 1 16.26 -6.46 16.85
N ASP A 2 14.96 -6.29 16.63
CA ASP A 2 14.09 -7.42 16.30
C ASP A 2 14.57 -8.03 14.97
N PRO A 3 14.59 -9.38 14.83
CA PRO A 3 15.05 -9.99 13.60
C PRO A 3 14.12 -9.59 12.46
N ARG A 4 14.67 -8.89 11.46
CA ARG A 4 13.94 -8.54 10.24
C ARG A 4 13.96 -9.76 9.31
N GLY A 5 12.78 -10.19 8.86
CA GLY A 5 12.60 -11.33 7.96
C GLY A 5 11.70 -10.96 6.79
N PHE A 6 10.53 -11.62 6.69
CA PHE A 6 9.51 -11.29 5.70
C PHE A 6 9.09 -9.80 5.80
N GLY A 7 8.90 -9.15 4.64
CA GLY A 7 8.54 -7.74 4.54
C GLY A 7 7.07 -7.51 4.25
N HIS A 8 6.60 -7.94 3.08
CA HIS A 8 5.24 -7.72 2.59
C HIS A 8 4.95 -8.60 1.37
N ILE A 9 3.66 -8.71 1.02
CA ILE A 9 3.23 -9.12 -0.32
C ILE A 9 2.96 -7.89 -1.19
N CYS A 10 2.84 -8.09 -2.51
CA CYS A 10 2.59 -7.02 -3.47
C CYS A 10 1.40 -7.37 -4.37
N ILE A 11 0.51 -6.41 -4.59
CA ILE A 11 -0.64 -6.49 -5.49
C ILE A 11 -0.52 -5.38 -6.53
N SER A 12 -0.48 -5.75 -7.81
CA SER A 12 -0.57 -4.80 -8.90
C SER A 12 -2.03 -4.46 -9.20
N VAL A 13 -2.30 -3.18 -9.40
CA VAL A 13 -3.62 -2.65 -9.72
C VAL A 13 -3.56 -1.81 -11.00
N PRO A 14 -4.67 -1.69 -11.75
CA PRO A 14 -4.71 -0.89 -12.97
C PRO A 14 -4.67 0.62 -12.68
N ASP A 15 -5.28 1.06 -11.57
CA ASP A 15 -5.32 2.45 -11.10
C ASP A 15 -5.08 2.48 -9.59
N ILE A 16 -3.90 2.98 -9.17
CA ILE A 16 -3.54 3.04 -7.75
C ILE A 16 -4.27 4.16 -7.00
N VAL A 17 -4.66 5.25 -7.66
CA VAL A 17 -5.39 6.35 -7.03
C VAL A 17 -6.80 5.86 -6.67
N ALA A 18 -7.51 5.29 -7.63
CA ALA A 18 -8.83 4.70 -7.42
C ALA A 18 -8.81 3.56 -6.39
N ALA A 19 -7.75 2.73 -6.40
CA ALA A 19 -7.57 1.69 -5.39
C ALA A 19 -7.40 2.28 -3.98
N CYS A 20 -6.56 3.31 -3.81
CA CYS A 20 -6.36 3.97 -2.53
C CYS A 20 -7.65 4.63 -2.02
N GLU A 21 -8.37 5.37 -2.88
CA GLU A 21 -9.66 5.98 -2.51
C GLU A 21 -10.66 4.94 -2.01
N ARG A 22 -10.74 3.79 -2.69
CA ARG A 22 -11.59 2.67 -2.26
C ARG A 22 -11.15 2.11 -0.92
N PHE A 23 -9.85 1.93 -0.68
CA PHE A 23 -9.34 1.44 0.60
C PHE A 23 -9.62 2.42 1.75
N GLU A 24 -9.51 3.73 1.51
CA GLU A 24 -9.89 4.76 2.47
C GLU A 24 -11.39 4.73 2.78
N ALA A 25 -12.24 4.64 1.77
CA ALA A 25 -13.69 4.54 1.94
C ALA A 25 -14.12 3.28 2.71
N LEU A 26 -13.35 2.20 2.61
CA LEU A 26 -13.55 0.96 3.36
C LEU A 26 -12.90 0.97 4.75
N GLY A 27 -12.19 2.04 5.12
CA GLY A 27 -11.54 2.16 6.42
C GLY A 27 -10.31 1.26 6.61
N CYS A 28 -9.62 0.88 5.53
CA CYS A 28 -8.38 0.12 5.63
C CYS A 28 -7.29 0.92 6.36
N ASP A 29 -6.47 0.23 7.16
CA ASP A 29 -5.31 0.87 7.82
C ASP A 29 -4.17 1.06 6.81
N PHE A 30 -3.62 2.27 6.75
CA PHE A 30 -2.51 2.60 5.86
C PHE A 30 -1.21 2.64 6.65
N GLN A 31 -0.25 1.84 6.23
CA GLN A 31 1.13 1.98 6.67
C GLN A 31 1.83 3.14 5.96
N LYS A 32 1.47 3.40 4.69
CA LYS A 32 1.96 4.52 3.89
C LYS A 32 0.92 4.88 2.82
N ARG A 33 0.42 6.11 2.81
CA ARG A 33 -0.47 6.60 1.74
C ARG A 33 0.30 6.97 0.49
N LEU A 34 -0.40 7.04 -0.64
CA LEU A 34 0.17 7.50 -1.90
C LEU A 34 0.67 8.96 -1.82
N THR A 35 0.03 9.77 -0.97
CA THR A 35 0.40 11.16 -0.71
C THR A 35 1.58 11.31 0.23
N ASP A 36 1.99 10.24 0.92
CA ASP A 36 3.01 10.30 1.96
C ASP A 36 4.43 10.21 1.37
N GLY A 37 5.28 11.12 1.82
CA GLY A 37 6.69 11.17 1.42
C GLY A 37 6.91 11.64 -0.02
N ARG A 38 8.06 11.27 -0.60
CA ARG A 38 8.48 11.74 -1.94
C ARG A 38 8.05 10.80 -3.07
N MET A 39 7.87 9.51 -2.77
CA MET A 39 7.54 8.50 -3.76
C MET A 39 6.03 8.27 -3.78
N LYS A 40 5.37 8.89 -4.77
CA LYS A 40 3.91 8.86 -4.97
C LYS A 40 3.44 7.77 -5.93
N SER A 41 4.27 6.76 -6.20
CA SER A 41 3.99 5.67 -7.15
C SER A 41 3.54 4.37 -6.48
N LEU A 42 3.52 4.32 -5.14
CA LEU A 42 3.15 3.15 -4.36
C LEU A 42 2.52 3.53 -3.02
N ALA A 43 1.68 2.65 -2.50
CA ALA A 43 1.08 2.73 -1.18
C ALA A 43 1.27 1.40 -0.43
N PHE A 44 1.17 1.44 0.90
CA PHE A 44 1.12 0.27 1.77
C PHE A 44 -0.10 0.32 2.66
N ILE A 45 -0.91 -0.73 2.61
CA ILE A 45 -2.00 -0.97 3.57
C ILE A 45 -1.59 -2.11 4.51
N LYS A 46 -2.34 -2.27 5.61
CA LYS A 46 -2.22 -3.41 6.51
C LYS A 46 -3.45 -4.29 6.46
N ASP A 47 -3.23 -5.59 6.56
CA ASP A 47 -4.29 -6.55 6.83
C ASP A 47 -4.66 -6.57 8.34
N PRO A 48 -5.67 -7.35 8.77
CA PRO A 48 -6.06 -7.42 10.18
C PRO A 48 -4.97 -7.91 11.14
N ASP A 49 -3.99 -8.68 10.65
CA ASP A 49 -2.83 -9.18 11.40
C ASP A 49 -1.64 -8.19 11.36
N ALA A 50 -1.86 -6.99 10.81
CA ALA A 50 -0.88 -5.93 10.63
C ALA A 50 0.27 -6.24 9.65
N TYR A 51 0.14 -7.28 8.81
CA TYR A 51 1.07 -7.51 7.71
C TYR A 51 0.91 -6.46 6.62
N TRP A 52 2.03 -6.08 6.03
CA TRP A 52 2.06 -5.03 5.02
C TRP A 52 1.71 -5.62 3.64
N VAL A 53 0.87 -4.89 2.92
CA VAL A 53 0.48 -5.18 1.54
C VAL A 53 0.84 -3.98 0.68
N GLU A 54 1.79 -4.15 -0.22
CA GLU A 54 2.18 -3.13 -1.20
C GLU A 54 1.16 -3.09 -2.33
N ILE A 55 0.76 -1.87 -2.70
CA ILE A 55 -0.11 -1.60 -3.85
C ILE A 55 0.71 -0.79 -4.86
N ILE A 56 0.81 -1.31 -6.08
CA ILE A 56 1.54 -0.67 -7.18
C ILE A 56 0.70 -0.58 -8.45
N GLN A 57 0.98 0.44 -9.25
CA GLN A 57 0.53 0.51 -10.64
C GLN A 57 1.75 0.30 -11.55
N PRO A 58 1.79 -0.77 -12.38
CA PRO A 58 2.94 -1.03 -13.26
C PRO A 58 3.14 0.03 -14.35
N ALA A 59 2.07 0.72 -14.73
CA ALA A 59 2.08 1.80 -15.70
C ALA A 59 2.33 3.16 -14.99
N PRO A 60 2.90 4.17 -15.68
CA PRO A 60 2.99 5.52 -15.16
C PRO A 60 1.62 6.03 -14.69
N LEU A 61 1.64 6.81 -13.61
CA LEU A 61 0.50 7.58 -13.13
C LEU A 61 0.10 8.67 -14.13
#